data_AF-A0A4P6F3E8-F1
#
_entry.id   AF-A0A4P6F3E8-F1
#
_cell.length_a   1.000
_cell.length_b   1.000
_cell.length_c   1.000
_cell.angle_alpha   90.00
_cell.angle_beta   90.00
_cell.angle_gamma   90.00
#
_symmetry.space_group_name_H-M   'P 1'
#
loop_
_entity.id
_entity.type
_entity.pdbx_description
1 polymer ?
#
loop_
_entity_poly.entity_id
_entity_poly.type
_entity_poly.pdbx_seq_one_letter_code
_entity_poly.pdbx_strand_id
1 'polypeptide(L)'
;MYQDAVAPDAEAAASDPDDGARSWLDRVRADAAQPPVLHPVAAREAGSLTGRTLRVRNASGQWFWFVGVSEPISVDGDICVQAVPPSHWWLHQLSYYEELQESVRTIALHRLLAYA
;
A
#
# COMPACT_ATOMS: atom_id res chain seq x y z
N MET A 1 0.63 -35.43 -16.77
CA MET A 1 -0.25 -34.39 -17.32
C MET A 1 -1.22 -34.06 -16.20
N TYR A 2 -1.05 -32.89 -15.57
CA TYR A 2 -1.82 -32.51 -14.38
C TYR A 2 -3.05 -31.71 -14.84
N GLN A 3 -4.20 -31.99 -14.25
CA GLN A 3 -5.52 -31.49 -14.66
C GLN A 3 -6.07 -30.63 -13.52
N ASP A 4 -6.37 -29.37 -13.81
CA ASP A 4 -6.83 -28.41 -12.79
C ASP A 4 -8.23 -28.75 -12.28
N ALA A 5 -8.41 -28.59 -10.97
CA ALA A 5 -9.69 -28.78 -10.30
C ALA A 5 -10.60 -27.56 -10.51
N VAL A 6 -11.82 -27.82 -10.96
CA VAL A 6 -12.91 -26.85 -11.09
C VAL A 6 -13.35 -26.36 -9.70
N ALA A 7 -13.73 -25.07 -9.68
CA ALA A 7 -14.09 -24.22 -8.55
C ALA A 7 -15.19 -24.76 -7.61
N PRO A 8 -15.32 -24.17 -6.41
CA PRO A 8 -16.62 -23.98 -5.78
C PRO A 8 -17.00 -22.49 -5.81
N ASP A 9 -18.16 -22.22 -6.42
CA ASP A 9 -18.93 -21.01 -6.22
C ASP A 9 -19.18 -20.76 -4.72
N ALA A 10 -18.86 -19.55 -4.25
CA ALA A 10 -19.49 -18.91 -3.09
C ALA A 10 -19.20 -17.40 -3.07
N GLU A 11 -20.08 -16.65 -3.73
CA GLU A 11 -20.63 -15.34 -3.36
C GLU A 11 -19.73 -14.15 -2.95
N ALA A 12 -19.71 -13.19 -3.89
CA ALA A 12 -20.10 -11.79 -3.71
C ALA A 12 -19.27 -10.86 -2.80
N ALA A 13 -18.42 -10.07 -3.45
CA ALA A 13 -18.32 -8.63 -3.16
C ALA A 13 -18.15 -7.88 -4.49
N ALA A 14 -19.19 -7.11 -4.83
CA ALA A 14 -19.38 -6.23 -5.99
C ALA A 14 -18.13 -5.98 -6.88
N SER A 15 -18.04 -6.72 -7.98
CA SER A 15 -17.20 -6.34 -9.12
C SER A 15 -17.83 -5.16 -9.85
N ASP A 16 -17.05 -4.09 -9.97
CA ASP A 16 -17.32 -2.90 -10.78
C ASP A 16 -17.79 -3.31 -12.19
N PRO A 17 -18.97 -2.86 -12.67
CA PRO A 17 -19.55 -3.38 -13.90
C PRO A 17 -19.07 -2.56 -15.10
N ASP A 18 -17.78 -2.63 -15.48
CA ASP A 18 -17.36 -2.28 -16.85
C ASP A 18 -15.87 -2.65 -17.16
N ASP A 19 -15.52 -3.93 -17.25
CA ASP A 19 -14.13 -4.31 -17.64
C ASP A 19 -14.07 -5.32 -18.80
N GLY A 20 -14.97 -5.13 -19.77
CA GLY A 20 -15.06 -5.97 -20.96
C GLY A 20 -14.03 -5.68 -22.06
N ALA A 21 -13.11 -4.72 -21.90
CA ALA A 21 -12.22 -4.32 -23.00
C ALA A 21 -10.81 -3.83 -22.62
N ARG A 22 -10.42 -3.79 -21.35
CA ARG A 22 -9.07 -3.35 -20.98
C ARG A 22 -8.13 -4.54 -20.88
N SER A 23 -7.01 -4.45 -21.59
CA SER A 23 -5.94 -5.43 -21.49
C SER A 23 -5.39 -5.41 -20.07
N TRP A 24 -4.95 -6.57 -19.55
CA TRP A 24 -4.19 -6.63 -18.30
C TRP A 24 -3.01 -5.62 -18.29
N LEU A 25 -2.42 -5.37 -19.47
CA LEU A 25 -1.36 -4.37 -19.64
C LEU A 25 -1.81 -2.94 -19.34
N ASP A 26 -3.10 -2.60 -19.52
CA ASP A 26 -3.64 -1.29 -19.16
C ASP A 26 -3.72 -1.08 -17.65
N ARG A 27 -3.61 -2.17 -16.87
CA ARG A 27 -3.52 -2.17 -15.41
C ARG A 27 -2.07 -2.09 -14.90
N VAL A 28 -1.09 -2.35 -15.77
CA VAL A 28 0.35 -2.34 -15.43
C VAL A 28 0.97 -1.02 -15.90
N ARG A 29 1.66 -0.31 -15.00
CA ARG A 29 2.36 0.93 -15.36
C ARG A 29 3.68 0.66 -16.06
N ALA A 30 4.11 1.63 -16.86
CA ALA A 30 5.42 1.60 -17.51
C ALA A 30 6.59 1.81 -16.52
N ASP A 31 6.32 2.44 -15.36
CA ASP A 31 7.32 2.76 -14.33
C ASP A 31 6.71 2.59 -12.92
N ALA A 32 7.49 2.00 -12.00
CA ALA A 32 7.14 1.82 -10.59
C ALA A 32 7.03 3.15 -9.82
N ALA A 33 7.59 4.24 -10.33
CA ALA A 33 7.39 5.58 -9.75
C ALA A 33 5.99 6.14 -10.02
N GLN A 34 5.25 5.58 -10.98
CA GLN A 34 3.89 6.02 -11.30
C GLN A 34 2.86 5.39 -10.34
N PRO A 35 1.77 6.10 -10.00
CA PRO A 35 0.63 5.50 -9.34
C PRO A 35 0.13 4.24 -10.04
N PRO A 36 -0.24 3.17 -9.33
CA PRO A 36 -1.09 2.11 -9.83
C PRO A 36 -2.30 2.67 -10.57
N VAL A 37 -2.82 1.85 -11.49
CA VAL A 37 -4.08 2.13 -12.19
C VAL A 37 -5.26 2.08 -11.24
N LEU A 38 -5.14 1.30 -10.17
CA LEU A 38 -6.11 1.25 -9.08
C LEU A 38 -6.30 2.63 -8.44
N HIS A 39 -7.53 2.94 -8.06
CA HIS A 39 -7.83 4.17 -7.33
C HIS A 39 -7.37 4.03 -5.87
N PRO A 40 -6.43 4.86 -5.40
CA PRO A 40 -6.06 4.83 -4.00
C PRO A 40 -7.23 5.29 -3.12
N VAL A 41 -7.36 4.66 -1.95
CA VAL A 41 -8.26 5.11 -0.89
C VAL A 41 -7.48 5.87 0.19
N ALA A 42 -8.16 6.72 0.95
CA ALA A 42 -7.53 7.35 2.11
C ALA A 42 -7.07 6.28 3.10
N ALA A 43 -5.85 6.36 3.63
CA ALA A 43 -5.31 5.31 4.49
C ALA A 43 -6.19 5.03 5.73
N ARG A 44 -6.90 6.04 6.24
CA ARG A 44 -7.86 5.88 7.35
C ARG A 44 -9.00 4.89 7.08
N GLU A 45 -9.34 4.67 5.80
CA GLU A 45 -10.42 3.77 5.36
C GLU A 45 -9.88 2.37 5.05
N ALA A 46 -8.57 2.17 5.09
CA ALA A 46 -7.93 0.93 4.68
C ALA A 46 -8.04 -0.18 5.74
N GLY A 47 -8.29 0.13 7.02
CA GLY A 47 -8.20 -0.84 8.12
C GLY A 47 -6.77 -0.90 8.67
N SER A 48 -6.23 -2.10 8.92
CA SER A 48 -4.85 -2.27 9.42
C SER A 48 -3.84 -1.78 8.40
N LEU A 49 -2.85 -0.98 8.86
CA LEU A 49 -1.85 -0.36 7.98
C LEU A 49 -0.49 -1.05 8.03
N THR A 50 -0.27 -1.91 9.02
CA THR A 50 0.97 -2.68 9.13
C THR A 50 1.12 -3.62 7.94
N GLY A 51 2.29 -3.60 7.30
CA GLY A 51 2.62 -4.36 6.09
C GLY A 51 1.95 -3.87 4.81
N ARG A 52 1.09 -2.85 4.87
CA ARG A 52 0.46 -2.31 3.65
C ARG A 52 1.39 -1.40 2.89
N THR A 53 1.25 -1.44 1.57
CA THR A 53 1.86 -0.44 0.70
C THR A 53 1.09 0.86 0.81
N LEU A 54 1.80 1.91 1.19
CA LEU A 54 1.30 3.26 1.38
C LEU A 54 2.00 4.20 0.42
N ARG A 55 1.33 5.30 0.07
CA ARG A 55 1.97 6.38 -0.67
C ARG A 55 1.62 7.75 -0.12
N VAL A 56 2.51 8.69 -0.38
CA VAL A 56 2.33 10.11 -0.06
C VAL A 56 2.73 10.96 -1.26
N ARG A 57 2.03 12.08 -1.45
CA ARG A 57 2.41 13.11 -2.41
C ARG A 57 3.18 14.20 -1.68
N ASN A 58 4.38 14.53 -2.16
CA ASN A 58 5.11 15.68 -1.63
C ASN A 58 4.55 17.00 -2.21
N ALA A 59 5.08 18.13 -1.73
CA ALA A 59 4.65 19.46 -2.17
C ALA A 59 4.96 19.76 -3.66
N SER A 60 6.00 19.13 -4.23
CA SER A 60 6.30 19.24 -5.67
C SER A 60 5.42 18.32 -6.55
N GLY A 61 4.47 17.61 -5.94
CA GLY A 61 3.54 16.74 -6.65
C GLY A 61 4.08 15.35 -6.98
N GLN A 62 5.30 15.03 -6.56
CA GLN A 62 5.94 13.72 -6.73
C GLN A 62 5.41 12.72 -5.71
N TRP A 63 5.41 11.44 -6.11
CA TRP A 63 4.89 10.35 -5.31
C TRP A 63 6.01 9.53 -4.69
N PHE A 64 5.81 9.11 -3.45
CA PHE A 64 6.74 8.28 -2.71
C PHE A 64 6.01 7.08 -2.12
N TRP A 65 6.68 5.93 -2.18
CA TRP A 65 6.19 4.65 -1.71
C TRP A 65 6.78 4.28 -0.36
N PHE A 66 5.94 3.72 0.48
CA PHE A 66 6.31 3.25 1.81
C PHE A 66 5.56 1.95 2.13
N VAL A 67 6.05 1.24 3.15
CA VAL A 67 5.34 0.14 3.79
C VAL A 67 5.07 0.53 5.24
N GLY A 68 3.82 0.45 5.67
CA GLY A 68 3.45 0.72 7.05
C GLY A 68 4.07 -0.32 8.00
N VAL A 69 4.67 0.14 9.09
CA VAL A 69 5.26 -0.75 10.11
C VAL A 69 4.56 -0.64 11.47
N SER A 70 3.62 0.28 11.58
CA SER A 70 2.77 0.45 12.77
C SER A 70 1.31 0.65 12.38
N GLU A 71 0.43 0.39 13.34
CA GLU A 71 -0.91 0.97 13.34
C GLU A 71 -0.86 2.49 13.62
N PRO A 72 -1.94 3.23 13.35
CA PRO A 72 -2.00 4.66 13.63
C PRO A 72 -1.69 4.99 15.10
N ILE A 73 -0.80 5.95 15.32
CA ILE A 73 -0.38 6.45 16.63
C ILE A 73 -0.59 7.96 16.72
N SER A 74 -0.79 8.48 17.93
CA SER A 74 -0.86 9.93 18.18
C SER A 74 0.54 10.48 18.43
N VAL A 75 0.94 11.48 17.64
CA VAL A 75 2.23 12.20 17.77
C VAL A 75 1.94 13.69 17.66
N ASP A 76 2.25 14.45 18.70
CA ASP A 76 2.08 15.91 18.75
C ASP A 76 0.67 16.42 18.35
N GLY A 77 -0.37 15.63 18.65
CA GLY A 77 -1.76 15.95 18.33
C GLY A 77 -2.21 15.53 16.93
N ASP A 78 -1.32 14.96 16.12
CA ASP A 78 -1.62 14.37 14.82
C ASP A 78 -1.67 12.85 14.87
N ILE A 79 -2.58 12.26 14.08
CA ILE A 79 -2.60 10.81 13.85
C ILE A 79 -1.59 10.47 12.75
N CYS A 80 -0.56 9.71 13.11
CA CYS A 80 0.55 9.37 12.25
C CYS A 80 0.70 7.85 12.11
N VAL A 81 1.44 7.43 11.08
CA VAL A 81 1.84 6.05 10.83
C VAL A 81 3.34 6.02 10.69
N GLN A 82 3.98 5.05 11.32
CA GLN A 82 5.38 4.75 11.07
C GLN A 82 5.48 3.89 9.82
N ALA A 83 6.36 4.27 8.90
CA ALA A 83 6.53 3.57 7.64
C ALA A 83 7.99 3.57 7.19
N VAL A 84 8.37 2.57 6.40
CA VAL A 84 9.73 2.41 5.86
C VAL A 84 9.71 2.37 4.33
N PRO A 85 10.82 2.71 3.65
CA PRO A 85 10.93 2.45 2.22
C PRO A 85 10.72 0.96 1.90
N PRO A 86 10.10 0.59 0.77
CA PRO A 86 9.82 -0.82 0.44
C PRO A 86 11.08 -1.70 0.44
N SER A 87 12.23 -1.14 0.04
CA SER A 87 13.53 -1.85 0.05
C SER A 87 14.01 -2.25 1.45
N HIS A 88 13.45 -1.68 2.51
CA HIS A 88 13.83 -1.92 3.91
C HIS A 88 12.77 -2.72 4.69
N TRP A 89 11.62 -3.03 4.09
CA TRP A 89 10.53 -3.73 4.76
C TRP A 89 10.93 -5.13 5.26
N TRP A 90 11.59 -5.92 4.42
CA TRP A 90 12.03 -7.28 4.77
C TRP A 90 13.05 -7.27 5.92
N LEU A 91 13.92 -6.26 5.99
CA LEU A 91 14.86 -6.09 7.09
C LEU A 91 14.15 -5.81 8.41
N HIS A 92 13.10 -4.98 8.36
CA HIS A 92 12.28 -4.67 9.54
C HIS A 92 11.52 -5.89 10.09
N GLN A 93 11.29 -6.94 9.29
CA GLN A 93 10.64 -8.17 9.76
C GLN A 93 11.59 -9.13 10.48
N LEU A 94 12.88 -9.12 10.13
CA LEU A 94 13.82 -10.16 10.56
C LEU A 94 14.64 -9.78 11.78
N SER A 95 14.79 -8.49 12.10
CA SER A 95 15.72 -8.06 13.14
C SER A 95 15.43 -6.64 13.65
N TYR A 96 15.65 -6.45 14.94
CA TYR A 96 15.67 -5.12 15.56
C TYR A 96 17.07 -4.51 15.38
N TYR A 97 17.39 -4.05 14.17
CA TYR A 97 18.61 -3.26 13.93
C TYR A 97 18.33 -1.80 14.25
N GLU A 98 19.16 -1.18 15.07
CA GLU A 98 19.06 0.26 15.38
C GLU A 98 19.17 1.11 14.11
N GLU A 99 19.96 0.70 13.13
CA GLU A 99 20.11 1.40 11.84
C GLU A 99 18.79 1.45 11.04
N LEU A 100 17.89 0.49 11.24
CA LEU A 100 16.56 0.51 10.62
C LEU A 100 15.65 1.56 11.24
N GLN A 101 15.88 1.95 12.50
CA GLN A 101 15.12 3.02 13.16
C GLN A 101 15.34 4.36 12.46
N GLU A 102 16.54 4.62 11.94
CA GLU A 102 16.83 5.82 11.15
C GLU A 102 16.08 5.86 9.81
N SER A 103 15.63 4.70 9.33
CA SER A 103 14.87 4.56 8.08
C SER A 103 13.36 4.67 8.30
N VAL A 104 12.89 4.59 9.54
CA VAL A 104 11.49 4.81 9.88
C VAL A 104 11.13 6.27 9.64
N ARG A 105 9.97 6.48 9.03
CA ARG A 105 9.37 7.78 8.78
C ARG A 105 8.03 7.85 9.47
N THR A 106 7.82 8.90 10.25
CA THR A 106 6.51 9.23 10.83
C THR A 106 5.76 10.10 9.83
N ILE A 107 4.67 9.59 9.27
CA ILE A 107 3.88 10.28 8.24
C ILE A 107 2.46 10.46 8.74
N ALA A 108 1.94 11.70 8.67
CA ALA A 108 0.57 11.99 9.06
C ALA A 108 -0.44 11.22 8.19
N LEU A 109 -1.38 10.54 8.85
CA LEU A 109 -2.34 9.62 8.24
C LEU A 109 -3.17 10.29 7.14
N HIS A 110 -3.53 11.56 7.33
CA HIS A 110 -4.31 12.35 6.37
C HIS A 110 -3.56 12.63 5.04
N ARG A 111 -2.25 12.37 4.99
CA ARG A 111 -1.41 12.52 3.79
C ARG A 111 -1.19 11.18 3.07
N LEU A 112 -1.63 10.09 3.68
CA LEU A 112 -1.39 8.74 3.21
C LEU A 112 -2.56 8.18 2.41
N LEU A 113 -2.19 7.47 1.36
CA LEU A 113 -3.09 6.73 0.48
C LEU A 113 -2.69 5.26 0.49
N ALA A 114 -3.69 4.38 0.50
CA ALA A 114 -3.53 2.93 0.46
C ALA A 114 -4.19 2.34 -0.79
N TYR A 115 -3.78 1.13 -1.13
CA TYR A 115 -4.38 0.33 -2.19
C TYR A 115 -4.95 -0.95 -1.58
N ALA A 116 -6.11 -1.36 -2.08
CA ALA A 116 -6.79 -2.61 -1.73
C ALA A 116 -6.54 -3.66 -2.82
#